data_AF-A0A0U0RUC5-F1
#
_entry.id   AF-A0A0U0RUC5-F1
#
_cell.length_a   1.000
_cell.length_b   1.000
_cell.length_c   1.000
_cell.angle_alpha   90.00
_cell.angle_beta   90.00
_cell.angle_gamma   90.00
#
_symmetry.space_group_name_H-M   'P 1'
#
loop_
_entity.id
_entity.type
_entity.pdbx_description
1 polymer ?
#
loop_
_entity_poly.entity_id
_entity_poly.type
_entity_poly.pdbx_seq_one_letter_code
_entity_poly.pdbx_strand_id
1 'polypeptide(L)'
;MIGPIWRRDEVFEFNGSLIDSEEFYLVHRTRRFEPAVQGRTELERRYIRDARWCDANDIAQLVAAGERVYPLQLGELLPAANRLVDVALDNGAARDAGVPQPIR
;
A
#
# COMPACT_ATOMS: atom_id res chain seq x y z
N MET A 1 4.65 2.00 13.14
CA MET A 1 4.47 1.12 11.97
C MET A 1 4.22 -0.28 12.48
N ILE A 2 3.26 -0.98 11.89
CA ILE A 2 2.95 -2.38 12.12
C ILE A 2 3.02 -3.14 10.79
N GLY A 3 3.32 -4.42 10.85
CA GLY A 3 3.26 -5.31 9.70
C GLY A 3 4.55 -6.10 9.45
N PRO A 4 4.58 -6.88 8.37
CA PRO A 4 3.61 -6.88 7.28
C PRO A 4 2.24 -7.45 7.69
N ILE A 5 1.15 -6.76 7.32
CA ILE A 5 -0.23 -7.20 7.60
C ILE A 5 -0.84 -7.96 6.42
N TRP A 6 -0.38 -7.66 5.20
CA TRP A 6 -0.76 -8.36 3.98
C TRP A 6 0.45 -8.70 3.11
N ARG A 7 0.26 -9.74 2.30
CA ARG A 7 1.19 -10.19 1.27
C ARG A 7 0.44 -10.39 -0.04
N ARG A 8 1.03 -9.97 -1.16
CA ARG A 8 0.55 -10.23 -2.52
C ARG A 8 1.66 -10.84 -3.35
N ASP A 9 1.34 -11.92 -4.05
CA ASP A 9 2.22 -12.55 -5.03
C ASP A 9 1.61 -12.38 -6.41
N GLU A 10 2.34 -11.77 -7.35
CA GLU A 10 1.83 -11.47 -8.69
C GLU A 10 2.91 -11.60 -9.75
N VAL A 11 2.57 -12.28 -10.85
CA VAL A 11 3.41 -12.31 -12.05
C VAL A 11 2.83 -11.35 -13.08
N PHE A 12 3.59 -10.31 -13.45
CA PHE A 12 3.15 -9.31 -14.42
C PHE A 12 4.25 -8.85 -15.36
N GLU A 13 3.87 -8.38 -16.54
CA GLU A 13 4.80 -7.76 -17.48
C GLU A 13 4.96 -6.27 -17.18
N PHE A 14 6.21 -5.82 -17.06
CA PHE A 14 6.52 -4.40 -16.94
C PHE A 14 7.78 -4.08 -17.71
N ASN A 15 7.69 -3.05 -18.57
CA ASN A 15 8.81 -2.58 -19.39
C ASN A 15 9.47 -3.72 -20.21
N GLY A 16 8.64 -4.60 -20.79
CA GLY A 16 9.07 -5.73 -21.62
C GLY A 16 9.72 -6.89 -20.85
N SER A 17 9.64 -6.88 -19.52
CA SER A 17 10.15 -7.96 -18.66
C SER A 17 9.01 -8.59 -17.88
N LEU A 18 8.99 -9.93 -17.80
CA LEU A 18 8.12 -10.65 -16.88
C LEU A 18 8.72 -10.58 -15.47
N ILE A 19 7.94 -10.09 -14.51
CA ILE A 19 8.33 -9.91 -13.12
C ILE A 19 7.51 -10.88 -12.27
N ASP A 20 8.18 -11.65 -11.42
CA ASP A 20 7.60 -12.39 -10.31
C ASP A 20 7.77 -11.54 -9.04
N SER A 21 6.68 -10.93 -8.57
CA SER A 21 6.70 -9.89 -7.53
C SER A 21 6.07 -10.39 -6.24
N GLU A 22 6.81 -10.23 -5.14
CA GLU A 22 6.33 -10.41 -3.77
C GLU A 22 6.20 -9.04 -3.11
N GLU A 23 4.99 -8.68 -2.71
CA GLU A 23 4.69 -7.40 -2.09
C GLU A 23 4.21 -7.57 -0.66
N PHE A 24 4.77 -6.76 0.25
CA PHE A 24 4.39 -6.72 1.66
C PHE A 24 3.80 -5.37 2.03
N TYR A 25 2.67 -5.39 2.71
CA TYR A 25 1.94 -4.17 3.08
C TYR A 25 2.06 -3.91 4.56
N LEU A 26 2.51 -2.70 4.90
CA LEU A 26 2.67 -2.20 6.26
C LEU A 26 1.77 -1.00 6.49
N VAL A 27 1.37 -0.78 7.75
CA VAL A 27 0.53 0.36 8.13
C VAL A 27 1.24 1.22 9.15
N HIS A 28 1.20 2.53 8.95
CA HIS A 28 1.73 3.49 9.90
C HIS A 28 0.76 4.65 10.09
N ARG A 29 0.38 4.89 11.35
CA ARG A 29 -0.32 6.11 11.75
C ARG A 29 0.68 7.24 11.98
N THR A 30 0.51 8.35 11.27
CA THR A 30 1.32 9.57 11.43
C THR A 30 0.42 10.81 11.33
N ARG A 31 0.87 11.93 11.92
CA ARG A 31 0.21 13.24 11.78
C ARG A 31 0.65 14.01 10.53
N ARG A 32 1.81 13.68 9.99
CA ARG A 32 2.41 14.34 8.81
C ARG A 32 3.23 13.32 8.02
N PHE A 33 3.09 13.38 6.70
CA PHE A 33 3.95 12.67 5.76
C PHE A 33 4.13 13.57 4.55
N GLU A 34 5.38 13.77 4.15
CA GLU A 34 5.75 14.54 2.97
C GLU A 34 6.59 13.63 2.07
N PRO A 35 6.10 13.26 0.88
CA PRO A 35 6.85 12.42 -0.04
C PRO A 35 8.19 13.06 -0.42
N ALA A 36 9.28 12.35 -0.16
CA ALA A 36 10.61 12.76 -0.62
C ALA A 36 10.88 12.20 -2.03
N VAL A 37 11.46 13.04 -2.89
CA VAL A 37 11.93 12.61 -4.23
C VAL A 37 13.43 12.27 -4.25
N GLN A 38 14.15 12.68 -3.20
CA GLN A 38 15.57 12.40 -3.03
C GLN A 38 15.80 10.89 -2.88
N GLY A 39 16.84 10.36 -3.54
CA GLY A 39 17.16 8.93 -3.48
C GLY A 39 16.35 8.03 -4.42
N ARG A 40 15.36 8.56 -5.16
CA ARG A 40 14.66 7.79 -6.20
C ARG A 40 15.65 7.26 -7.24
N THR A 41 15.39 6.08 -7.77
CA THR A 41 16.03 5.49 -8.95
C THR A 41 15.61 6.22 -10.23
N GLU A 42 16.29 5.96 -11.35
CA GLU A 42 15.87 6.47 -12.66
C GLU A 42 14.48 5.97 -13.07
N LEU A 43 14.17 4.73 -12.72
CA LEU A 43 12.89 4.12 -12.99
C LEU A 43 11.77 4.85 -12.23
N GLU A 44 11.93 5.05 -10.92
CA GLU A 44 10.95 5.75 -10.09
C GLU A 44 10.75 7.21 -10.53
N ARG A 45 11.81 7.90 -10.98
CA ARG A 45 11.68 9.24 -11.56
C ARG A 45 10.83 9.27 -12.83
N ARG A 46 10.86 8.20 -13.63
CA ARG A 46 10.10 8.09 -14.88
C ARG A 46 8.63 7.75 -14.63
N TYR A 47 8.35 6.89 -13.65
CA TYR A 47 7.02 6.33 -13.43
C TYR A 47 6.23 6.97 -12.27
N ILE A 48 6.89 7.50 -11.23
CA ILE A 48 6.20 8.16 -10.11
C ILE A 48 6.10 9.67 -10.38
N ARG A 49 4.92 10.09 -10.82
CA ARG A 49 4.67 11.45 -11.29
C ARG A 49 4.14 12.38 -10.21
N ASP A 50 3.37 11.85 -9.27
CA ASP A 50 2.74 12.63 -8.21
C ASP A 50 2.42 11.75 -6.99
N ALA A 51 2.03 12.38 -5.88
CA ALA A 51 1.54 11.72 -4.69
C ALA A 51 0.40 12.54 -4.08
N ARG A 52 -0.69 11.85 -3.73
CA ARG A 52 -1.83 12.45 -3.03
C ARG A 52 -2.31 11.52 -1.93
N TRP A 53 -2.89 12.10 -0.88
CA TRP A 53 -3.67 11.33 0.08
C TRP A 53 -4.99 10.91 -0.56
N CYS A 54 -5.37 9.65 -0.37
CA CYS A 54 -6.66 9.11 -0.80
C CYS A 54 -7.29 8.36 0.38
N ASP A 55 -8.57 8.56 0.62
CA ASP A 55 -9.39 7.64 1.38
C ASP A 55 -10.01 6.54 0.49
N ALA A 56 -10.86 5.70 1.07
CA ALA A 56 -11.53 4.63 0.32
C ALA A 56 -12.50 5.16 -0.74
N ASN A 57 -13.13 6.32 -0.53
CA ASN A 57 -14.02 6.95 -1.50
C ASN A 57 -13.23 7.55 -2.66
N ASP A 58 -12.09 8.20 -2.38
CA ASP A 58 -11.20 8.72 -3.42
C ASP A 58 -10.72 7.60 -4.35
N ILE A 59 -10.40 6.43 -3.79
CA ILE A 59 -10.04 5.23 -4.55
C ILE A 59 -11.24 4.75 -5.38
N ALA A 60 -12.43 4.66 -4.79
CA ALA A 60 -13.63 4.23 -5.51
C ALA A 60 -13.95 5.16 -6.70
N GLN A 61 -13.76 6.47 -6.55
CA GLN A 61 -13.93 7.45 -7.62
C GLN A 61 -12.91 7.27 -8.74
N LEU A 62 -11.64 7.02 -8.42
CA LEU A 62 -10.60 6.71 -9.42
C LEU A 62 -10.99 5.47 -10.24
N VAL A 63 -11.38 4.40 -9.55
CA VAL A 63 -11.77 3.14 -10.19
C VAL A 63 -13.01 3.35 -11.07
N ALA A 64 -14.01 4.10 -10.60
CA ALA A 64 -15.19 4.45 -11.39
C ALA A 64 -14.87 5.29 -12.63
N ALA A 65 -13.80 6.10 -12.57
CA ALA A 65 -13.28 6.85 -13.71
C ALA A 65 -12.42 6.00 -14.67
N GLY A 66 -12.23 4.71 -14.38
CA GLY A 66 -11.44 3.79 -15.21
C GLY A 66 -9.94 3.77 -14.89
N GLU A 67 -9.51 4.47 -13.84
CA GLU A 67 -8.12 4.44 -13.38
C GLU A 67 -7.83 3.12 -12.64
N ARG A 68 -6.62 2.59 -12.82
CA ARG A 68 -6.17 1.40 -12.09
C ARG A 68 -5.48 1.81 -10.80
N VAL A 69 -6.01 1.34 -9.67
CA VAL A 69 -5.41 1.49 -8.35
C VAL A 69 -4.98 0.12 -7.86
N TYR A 70 -3.70 -0.04 -7.55
CA TYR A 70 -3.16 -1.30 -7.01
C TYR A 70 -2.81 -1.16 -5.52
N PRO A 71 -3.01 -2.24 -4.73
CA PRO A 71 -3.69 -3.48 -5.09
C PRO A 71 -5.18 -3.21 -5.40
N LEU A 72 -5.81 -4.03 -6.25
CA LEU A 72 -7.16 -3.73 -6.77
C LEU A 72 -8.22 -3.59 -5.67
N GLN A 73 -8.01 -4.26 -4.55
CA GLN A 73 -8.88 -4.21 -3.37
C GLN A 73 -8.47 -3.17 -2.31
N LEU A 74 -7.50 -2.29 -2.61
CA LEU A 74 -6.94 -1.36 -1.62
C LEU A 74 -8.02 -0.56 -0.88
N GLY A 75 -9.02 -0.05 -1.61
CA GLY A 75 -10.11 0.73 -1.03
C GLY A 75 -10.92 -0.06 0.02
N GLU A 76 -11.16 -1.35 -0.22
CA GLU A 76 -11.88 -2.26 0.69
C GLU A 76 -11.03 -2.62 1.92
N LEU A 77 -9.70 -2.66 1.76
CA LEU A 77 -8.76 -3.02 2.81
C LEU A 77 -8.46 -1.87 3.78
N LEU A 78 -8.57 -0.59 3.36
CA LEU A 78 -8.24 0.57 4.20
C LEU A 78 -8.95 0.58 5.58
N PRO A 79 -10.26 0.29 5.70
CA PRO A 79 -10.91 0.19 7.01
C PRO A 79 -10.30 -0.87 7.93
N ALA A 80 -9.85 -2.00 7.37
CA ALA A 80 -9.20 -3.06 8.14
C ALA A 80 -7.79 -2.62 8.60
N ALA A 81 -7.01 -1.99 7.73
CA ALA A 81 -5.71 -1.40 8.09
C ALA A 81 -5.82 -0.41 9.25
N ASN A 82 -6.83 0.45 9.22
CA ASN A 82 -7.08 1.43 10.29
C ASN A 82 -7.35 0.74 11.63
N ARG A 83 -8.25 -0.25 11.66
CA ARG A 83 -8.56 -1.01 12.89
C ARG A 83 -7.34 -1.74 13.45
N LEU A 84 -6.52 -2.35 12.59
CA LEU A 84 -5.32 -3.06 13.02
C LEU A 84 -4.32 -2.11 13.71
N VAL A 85 -4.11 -0.92 13.16
CA VAL A 85 -3.19 0.05 13.78
C VAL A 85 -3.77 0.68 15.04
N ASP A 86 -5.09 0.89 15.13
CA ASP A 86 -5.77 1.33 16.36
C ASP A 86 -5.52 0.34 17.49
N VAL A 87 -5.85 -0.94 17.27
CA VAL A 87 -5.65 -2.02 18.26
C VAL A 87 -4.17 -2.14 18.67
N ALA A 88 -3.24 -2.04 17.72
CA ALA A 88 -1.81 -2.14 18.04
C ALA A 88 -1.31 -0.97 18.90
N LEU A 89 -1.79 0.25 18.65
CA LEU A 89 -1.44 1.44 19.44
C LEU A 89 -2.02 1.34 20.86
N ASP A 90 -3.27 0.89 20.99
CA ASP A 90 -3.94 0.74 22.29
C ASP A 90 -3.27 -0.34 23.16
N ASN A 91 -2.82 -1.43 22.55
CA ASN A 91 -2.22 -2.56 23.26
C ASN A 91 -0.73 -2.38 23.58
N GLY A 92 -0.08 -1.31 23.12
CA GLY A 92 1.38 -1.17 23.16
C GLY A 92 2.11 -2.37 22.51
N ALA A 93 1.42 -3.11 21.64
CA ALA A 93 1.84 -4.40 21.14
C ALA A 93 3.03 -4.27 20.17
N ALA A 94 3.83 -5.34 20.10
CA ALA A 94 4.96 -5.45 19.19
C ALA A 94 4.53 -5.14 17.75
N ARG A 95 5.44 -4.55 16.98
CA ARG A 95 5.24 -4.12 15.59
C ARG A 95 5.01 -5.28 14.60
N ASP A 96 5.03 -6.51 15.10
CA ASP A 96 4.99 -7.75 14.33
C ASP A 96 3.55 -8.27 14.27
N ALA A 97 2.94 -8.19 13.08
CA ALA A 97 1.52 -8.53 12.90
C ALA A 97 1.25 -10.03 12.80
N GLY A 98 2.28 -10.88 12.99
CA GLY A 98 2.21 -12.30 12.71
C GLY A 98 2.36 -12.59 11.21
N VAL A 99 1.84 -13.74 10.76
CA VAL A 99 1.90 -14.13 9.33
C VAL A 99 1.00 -13.18 8.52
N PRO A 100 1.51 -12.48 7.48
CA PRO A 100 0.71 -11.56 6.68
C PRO A 100 -0.39 -12.31 5.93
N GLN A 101 -1.58 -11.71 5.88
CA GLN A 101 -2.72 -12.31 5.20
C GLN A 101 -2.58 -12.15 3.67
N PRO A 102 -2.92 -13.17 2.87
CA PRO A 102 -2.82 -13.07 1.42
C PRO A 102 -3.89 -12.12 0.88
N ILE A 103 -3.49 -11.28 -0.08
CA ILE A 103 -4.36 -10.38 -0.83
C ILE A 103 -4.12 -10.58 -2.34
N ARG A 104 -5.15 -10.29 -3.13
CA ARG A 104 -5.15 -10.12 -4.59
C ARG A 104 -4.72 -8.72 -5.00
#